data_AF-A0A830FY64-F1
#
_entry.id   AF-A0A830FY64-F1
#
_cell.length_a   1.000
_cell.length_b   1.000
_cell.length_c   1.000
_cell.angle_alpha   90.00
_cell.angle_beta   90.00
_cell.angle_gamma   90.00
#
_symmetry.space_group_name_H-M   'P 1'
#
loop_
_entity.id
_entity.type
_entity.pdbx_description
1 polymer ?
#
loop_
_entity_poly.entity_id
_entity_poly.type
_entity_poly.pdbx_seq_one_letter_code
_entity_poly.pdbx_strand_id
1 'polypeptide(L)'
;MELDEFVTANEPAENDEQFELENGKLLDITVDGTVLTKAGAMVAFDGDLSFAGKSSAEGGLTGFLKEKATSEGTPVMEVTGQGHCYVADQGKEIQLLELDADEALSVNGADVLAFEDRISYEIGVTGSLGGASAAGLTNVFLSGPGTVAITTHGDPLVLTPPVRTDPDATVAWSRELSPSVESNRSLSDLVGSSSDERYQLVFEGERGFVVVQPYEELGPQA
;
A
#
# COMPACT_ATOMS: atom_id res chain seq x y z
N MET A 1 -25.46 -12.77 22.26
CA MET A 1 -24.61 -11.71 22.78
C MET A 1 -25.51 -10.58 23.26
N GLU A 2 -25.41 -10.23 24.52
CA GLU A 2 -26.09 -9.06 25.10
C GLU A 2 -25.34 -7.77 24.69
N LEU A 3 -25.95 -6.59 24.83
CA LEU A 3 -25.34 -5.33 24.36
C LEU A 3 -24.01 -5.05 25.07
N ASP A 4 -23.97 -5.17 26.39
CA ASP A 4 -22.74 -4.92 27.16
C ASP A 4 -21.63 -5.91 26.79
N GLU A 5 -22.00 -7.16 26.52
CA GLU A 5 -21.06 -8.18 26.03
C GLU A 5 -20.51 -7.83 24.65
N PHE A 6 -21.34 -7.29 23.75
CA PHE A 6 -20.88 -6.80 22.44
C PHE A 6 -19.91 -5.62 22.58
N VAL A 7 -20.20 -4.66 23.47
CA VAL A 7 -19.32 -3.51 23.68
C VAL A 7 -17.96 -3.97 24.19
N THR A 8 -17.92 -4.70 25.31
CA THR A 8 -16.66 -5.14 25.93
C THR A 8 -15.86 -6.09 25.02
N ALA A 9 -16.52 -6.91 24.21
CA ALA A 9 -15.81 -7.81 23.29
C ALA A 9 -15.20 -7.11 22.05
N ASN A 10 -15.53 -5.84 21.81
CA ASN A 10 -15.06 -5.06 20.66
C ASN A 10 -14.47 -3.70 21.08
N GLU A 11 -14.00 -3.59 22.32
CA GLU A 11 -13.18 -2.45 22.75
C GLU A 11 -11.80 -2.51 22.06
N PRO A 12 -11.18 -1.36 21.77
CA PRO A 12 -9.82 -1.33 21.26
C PRO A 12 -8.86 -2.15 22.13
N ALA A 13 -7.90 -2.78 21.49
CA ALA A 13 -6.88 -3.50 22.23
C ALA A 13 -6.01 -2.50 23.02
N GLU A 14 -5.60 -2.90 24.23
CA GLU A 14 -4.75 -2.07 25.08
C GLU A 14 -3.30 -2.54 24.93
N ASN A 15 -2.54 -1.94 24.02
CA ASN A 15 -1.10 -2.14 23.91
C ASN A 15 -0.31 -0.82 23.79
N ASP A 16 1.02 -0.91 23.90
CA ASP A 16 1.93 0.25 23.85
C ASP A 16 2.64 0.41 22.48
N GLU A 17 2.22 -0.34 21.46
CA GLU A 17 2.78 -0.30 20.11
C GLU A 17 2.18 0.88 19.32
N GLN A 18 2.98 1.47 18.44
CA GLN A 18 2.49 2.58 17.62
C GLN A 18 1.46 2.09 16.58
N PHE A 19 1.62 0.86 16.07
CA PHE A 19 0.79 0.25 15.03
C PHE A 19 0.21 -1.06 15.58
N GLU A 20 -1.11 -1.11 15.78
CA GLU A 20 -1.80 -2.26 16.37
C GLU A 20 -2.96 -2.74 15.50
N LEU A 21 -3.06 -4.05 15.31
CA LEU A 21 -4.21 -4.65 14.62
C LEU A 21 -5.34 -4.92 15.60
N GLU A 22 -6.38 -4.09 15.56
CA GLU A 22 -7.68 -4.35 16.21
C GLU A 22 -8.31 -5.65 15.71
N ASN A 23 -8.10 -5.93 14.43
CA ASN A 23 -8.30 -7.21 13.79
C ASN A 23 -7.48 -7.22 12.48
N GLY A 24 -7.59 -8.30 11.69
CA GLY A 24 -6.85 -8.42 10.44
C GLY A 24 -7.11 -7.31 9.40
N LYS A 25 -8.12 -6.44 9.58
CA LYS A 25 -8.58 -5.45 8.59
C LYS A 25 -8.68 -4.02 9.11
N LEU A 26 -8.40 -3.80 10.38
CA LEU A 26 -8.46 -2.50 11.03
C LEU A 26 -7.19 -2.29 11.82
N LEU A 27 -6.45 -1.25 11.45
CA LEU A 27 -5.24 -0.83 12.11
C LEU A 27 -5.57 0.36 13.02
N ASP A 28 -5.29 0.24 14.31
CA ASP A 28 -5.13 1.37 15.21
C ASP A 28 -3.70 1.89 15.12
N ILE A 29 -3.56 3.21 15.08
CA ILE A 29 -2.28 3.89 15.10
C ILE A 29 -2.29 4.89 16.26
N THR A 30 -1.47 4.61 17.27
CA THR A 30 -1.14 5.60 18.29
C THR A 30 -0.32 6.72 17.65
N VAL A 31 -0.88 7.93 17.61
CA VAL A 31 -0.21 9.11 17.07
C VAL A 31 0.34 9.92 18.24
N ASP A 32 1.66 10.05 18.31
CA ASP A 32 2.38 11.03 19.13
C ASP A 32 3.42 11.72 18.25
N GLY A 33 3.05 12.87 17.70
CA GLY A 33 3.85 13.54 16.68
C GLY A 33 3.26 13.35 15.29
N THR A 34 3.88 12.52 14.45
CA THR A 34 3.52 12.37 13.02
C THR A 34 3.49 10.92 12.59
N VAL A 35 2.53 10.57 11.73
CA VAL A 35 2.47 9.29 11.01
C VAL A 35 1.94 9.51 9.60
N LEU A 36 2.29 8.62 8.67
CA LEU A 36 1.87 8.69 7.27
C LEU A 36 0.86 7.57 7.00
N THR A 37 -0.25 7.90 6.33
CA THR A 37 -1.35 6.98 6.00
C THR A 37 -1.79 7.14 4.56
N LYS A 38 -2.51 6.15 4.02
CA LYS A 38 -3.22 6.27 2.74
C LYS A 38 -4.35 7.28 2.90
N ALA A 39 -4.38 8.28 2.03
CA ALA A 39 -5.45 9.28 2.05
C ALA A 39 -6.80 8.61 1.81
N GLY A 40 -7.77 8.95 2.66
CA GLY A 40 -9.11 8.36 2.61
C GLY A 40 -9.24 6.98 3.25
N ALA A 41 -8.18 6.43 3.84
CA ALA A 41 -8.25 5.15 4.59
C ALA A 41 -8.70 5.33 6.05
N MET A 42 -8.78 6.56 6.56
CA MET A 42 -9.22 6.84 7.94
C MET A 42 -10.71 6.52 8.12
N VAL A 43 -10.98 5.70 9.14
CA VAL A 43 -12.30 5.19 9.51
C VAL A 43 -12.83 5.89 10.76
N ALA A 44 -11.97 6.07 11.77
CA ALA A 44 -12.27 6.74 13.03
C ALA A 44 -11.01 7.37 13.61
N PHE A 45 -11.17 8.29 14.57
CA PHE A 45 -10.07 8.82 15.37
C PHE A 45 -10.57 9.38 16.69
N ASP A 46 -9.67 9.45 17.68
CA ASP A 46 -9.85 10.19 18.93
C ASP A 46 -8.57 10.97 19.28
N GLY A 47 -8.69 11.88 20.26
CA GLY A 47 -7.63 12.81 20.63
C GLY A 47 -7.60 14.08 19.78
N ASP A 48 -6.46 14.77 19.79
CA ASP A 48 -6.22 16.04 19.07
C ASP A 48 -5.35 15.76 17.84
N LEU A 49 -6.00 15.39 16.73
CA LEU A 49 -5.35 15.02 15.47
C LEU A 49 -5.68 16.00 14.33
N SER A 50 -4.69 16.25 13.49
CA SER A 50 -4.77 17.07 12.28
C SER A 50 -4.30 16.26 11.07
N PHE A 51 -5.05 16.39 9.97
CA PHE A 51 -4.85 15.62 8.74
C PHE A 51 -4.47 16.57 7.60
N ALA A 52 -3.30 16.35 7.00
CA ALA A 52 -2.82 17.14 5.88
C ALA A 52 -2.40 16.22 4.73
N GLY A 53 -3.02 16.40 3.56
CA GLY A 53 -2.50 15.80 2.33
C GLY A 53 -1.14 16.41 2.00
N LYS A 54 -0.14 15.60 1.63
CA LYS A 54 1.12 16.11 1.11
C LYS A 54 0.92 16.59 -0.34
N SER A 55 0.28 17.74 -0.51
CA SER A 55 0.31 18.46 -1.79
C SER A 55 1.72 19.03 -1.97
N SER A 56 2.40 18.67 -3.06
CA SER A 56 3.63 19.35 -3.46
C SER A 56 3.40 20.87 -3.54
N ALA A 57 4.30 21.62 -2.88
CA ALA A 57 4.52 23.07 -2.89
C ALA A 57 3.32 24.00 -3.22
N GLU A 58 2.88 24.76 -2.21
CA GLU A 58 1.87 25.84 -2.20
C GLU A 58 0.42 25.44 -1.87
N GLY A 59 0.04 25.65 -0.59
CA GLY A 59 -1.11 26.52 -0.34
C GLY A 59 -2.29 25.94 0.45
N GLY A 60 -2.13 25.88 1.79
CA GLY A 60 -3.16 26.30 2.75
C GLY A 60 -4.46 25.49 2.87
N LEU A 61 -5.17 25.77 3.97
CA LEU A 61 -6.33 25.10 4.57
C LEU A 61 -7.60 24.92 3.68
N THR A 62 -7.49 25.18 2.38
CA THR A 62 -8.57 25.05 1.36
C THR A 62 -8.28 23.97 0.32
N GLY A 63 -7.15 23.26 0.40
CA GLY A 63 -6.69 22.28 -0.59
C GLY A 63 -7.47 20.96 -0.64
N PHE A 64 -8.29 20.64 0.37
CA PHE A 64 -8.96 19.34 0.53
C PHE A 64 -9.93 18.93 -0.61
N LEU A 65 -10.28 19.85 -1.51
CA LEU A 65 -11.25 19.58 -2.59
C LEU A 65 -10.66 19.68 -4.00
N LYS A 66 -9.38 20.01 -4.17
CA LYS A 66 -8.78 20.23 -5.49
C LYS A 66 -7.80 19.16 -5.96
N GLU A 67 -7.77 18.02 -5.29
CA GLU A 67 -6.82 16.95 -5.58
C GLU A 67 -7.53 15.63 -5.94
N LYS A 68 -8.56 15.73 -6.79
CA LYS A 68 -8.99 14.58 -7.60
C LYS A 68 -8.02 14.27 -8.76
N ALA A 69 -6.82 14.86 -8.77
CA ALA A 69 -5.98 14.92 -9.95
C ALA A 69 -4.49 15.23 -9.65
N THR A 70 -3.87 14.56 -8.68
CA THR A 70 -2.49 14.15 -8.92
C THR A 70 -2.59 12.86 -9.73
N SER A 71 -2.46 12.96 -11.04
CA SER A 71 -2.43 11.81 -11.96
C SER A 71 -1.16 10.96 -11.80
N GLU A 72 -0.52 11.03 -10.63
CA GLU A 72 0.75 10.41 -10.27
C GLU A 72 0.65 9.95 -8.80
N GLY A 73 0.19 8.72 -8.60
CA GLY A 73 0.55 7.91 -7.42
C GLY A 73 -0.20 8.10 -6.12
N THR A 74 -0.10 7.07 -5.27
CA THR A 74 -0.76 6.91 -3.97
C THR A 74 -0.87 8.21 -3.19
N PRO A 75 -2.08 8.66 -2.86
CA PRO A 75 -2.21 9.87 -2.05
C PRO A 75 -1.78 9.53 -0.62
N VAL A 76 -0.60 10.01 -0.21
CA VAL A 76 -0.12 9.89 1.18
C VAL A 76 -0.67 11.08 1.98
N MET A 77 -1.25 10.78 3.14
CA MET A 77 -1.79 11.73 4.11
C MET A 77 -0.92 11.73 5.36
N GLU A 78 -0.47 12.91 5.77
CA GLU A 78 0.20 13.11 7.05
C GLU A 78 -0.84 13.33 8.14
N VAL A 79 -0.74 12.53 9.20
CA VAL A 79 -1.57 12.66 10.41
C VAL A 79 -0.65 13.11 11.52
N THR A 80 -1.01 14.20 12.19
CA THR A 80 -0.20 14.82 13.25
C THR A 80 -1.01 15.07 14.51
N GLY A 81 -0.39 15.02 15.68
CA GLY A 81 -1.03 15.34 16.94
C GLY A 81 -0.79 14.30 18.03
N GLN A 82 -1.78 14.15 18.92
CA GLN A 82 -1.77 13.17 20.03
C GLN A 82 -3.14 12.49 20.13
N GLY A 83 -3.19 11.17 19.94
CA GLY A 83 -4.44 10.38 19.96
C GLY A 83 -4.34 9.07 19.19
N HIS A 84 -5.49 8.48 18.84
CA HIS A 84 -5.58 7.24 18.06
C HIS A 84 -6.20 7.49 16.69
N CYS A 85 -5.65 6.87 15.64
CA CYS A 85 -6.14 6.96 14.27
C CYS A 85 -6.41 5.56 13.71
N TYR A 86 -7.67 5.24 13.46
CA TYR A 86 -8.08 3.93 12.96
C TYR A 86 -8.19 3.96 11.43
N VAL A 87 -7.43 3.13 10.74
CA VAL A 87 -7.37 3.08 9.27
C VAL A 87 -7.67 1.69 8.73
N ALA A 88 -8.32 1.64 7.56
CA ALA A 88 -8.60 0.40 6.83
C ALA A 88 -8.63 0.65 5.31
N ASP A 89 -8.34 -0.38 4.52
CA ASP A 89 -8.42 -0.31 3.06
C ASP A 89 -9.43 -1.33 2.51
N GLN A 90 -10.68 -0.89 2.34
CA GLN A 90 -11.71 -1.63 1.59
C GLN A 90 -11.89 -3.11 2.00
N GLY A 91 -11.63 -3.45 3.26
CA GLY A 91 -11.74 -4.81 3.79
C GLY A 91 -10.62 -5.77 3.38
N LYS A 92 -9.51 -5.26 2.83
CA LYS A 92 -8.25 -5.98 2.66
C LYS A 92 -7.68 -6.39 4.03
N GLU A 93 -6.94 -7.49 4.05
CA GLU A 93 -6.12 -7.89 5.19
C GLU A 93 -4.90 -6.97 5.30
N ILE A 94 -4.46 -6.69 6.51
CA ILE A 94 -3.34 -5.80 6.81
C ILE A 94 -2.15 -6.64 7.24
N GLN A 95 -0.99 -6.36 6.66
CA GLN A 95 0.29 -6.97 7.03
C GLN A 95 1.21 -5.87 7.61
N LEU A 96 1.64 -6.06 8.86
CA LEU A 96 2.64 -5.21 9.49
C LEU A 96 4.03 -5.76 9.20
N LEU A 97 4.91 -4.90 8.68
CA LEU A 97 6.30 -5.19 8.37
C LEU A 97 7.19 -4.25 9.16
N GLU A 98 7.98 -4.80 10.07
CA GLU A 98 9.09 -4.06 10.71
C GLU A 98 10.30 -4.11 9.77
N LEU A 99 10.84 -2.93 9.44
CA LEU A 99 12.03 -2.80 8.61
C LEU A 99 13.21 -2.37 9.48
N ASP A 100 14.31 -3.12 9.38
CA ASP A 100 15.61 -2.68 9.89
C ASP A 100 16.18 -1.54 9.04
N ALA A 101 17.23 -0.87 9.55
CA ALA A 101 17.81 0.31 8.90
C ALA A 101 18.42 0.06 7.51
N ASP A 102 18.78 -1.19 7.20
CA ASP A 102 19.29 -1.62 5.89
C ASP A 102 18.25 -2.35 5.02
N GLU A 103 17.01 -2.45 5.49
CA GLU A 103 15.92 -3.09 4.77
C GLU A 103 15.07 -2.08 3.98
N ALA A 104 14.66 -2.51 2.78
CA ALA A 104 13.80 -1.72 1.92
C ALA A 104 12.97 -2.62 0.99
N LEU A 105 11.76 -2.16 0.67
CA LEU A 105 10.85 -2.82 -0.25
C LEU A 105 10.19 -1.82 -1.20
N SER A 106 9.74 -2.31 -2.34
CA SER A 106 8.81 -1.61 -3.22
C SER A 106 7.42 -2.20 -3.01
N VAL A 107 6.43 -1.34 -2.84
CA VAL A 107 5.02 -1.74 -2.67
C VAL A 107 4.23 -1.06 -3.78
N ASN A 108 3.28 -1.79 -4.38
CA ASN A 108 2.27 -1.21 -5.23
C ASN A 108 1.56 -0.11 -4.44
N GLY A 109 1.45 1.04 -5.07
CA GLY A 109 0.89 2.21 -4.45
C GLY A 109 -0.55 2.02 -3.94
N ALA A 110 -1.33 1.17 -4.58
CA ALA A 110 -2.67 0.84 -4.14
C ALA A 110 -2.70 0.09 -2.80
N ASP A 111 -1.60 -0.57 -2.43
CA ASP A 111 -1.52 -1.50 -1.30
C ASP A 111 -0.81 -0.94 -0.07
N VAL A 112 -0.24 0.28 -0.14
CA VAL A 112 0.32 0.95 1.04
C VAL A 112 -0.82 1.50 1.90
N LEU A 113 -0.88 1.14 3.18
CA LEU A 113 -1.89 1.63 4.12
C LEU A 113 -1.36 2.70 5.05
N ALA A 114 -0.22 2.47 5.71
CA ALA A 114 0.39 3.42 6.65
C ALA A 114 1.85 3.09 6.90
N PHE A 115 2.62 4.03 7.40
CA PHE A 115 4.00 3.83 7.83
C PHE A 115 4.44 4.94 8.79
N GLU A 116 5.40 4.61 9.65
CA GLU A 116 5.99 5.56 10.59
C GLU A 116 6.68 6.72 9.87
N ASP A 117 6.78 7.88 10.52
CA ASP A 117 7.48 9.06 9.99
C ASP A 117 8.99 8.83 9.78
N ARG A 118 9.57 7.85 10.47
CA ARG A 118 10.98 7.43 10.34
C ARG A 118 11.26 6.64 9.07
N ILE A 119 10.24 6.07 8.42
CA ILE A 119 10.39 5.38 7.15
C ILE A 119 10.67 6.41 6.04
N SER A 120 11.80 6.24 5.37
CA SER A 120 12.10 7.01 4.16
C SER A 120 11.30 6.46 2.99
N TYR A 121 10.66 7.33 2.21
CA TYR A 121 9.85 6.91 1.08
C TYR A 121 10.06 7.74 -0.19
N GLU A 122 9.93 7.07 -1.34
CA GLU A 122 9.94 7.65 -2.67
C GLU A 122 8.78 7.09 -3.48
N ILE A 123 8.00 7.94 -4.15
CA ILE A 123 6.94 7.52 -5.07
C ILE A 123 7.50 7.55 -6.49
N GLY A 124 7.34 6.45 -7.22
CA GLY A 124 7.79 6.37 -8.61
C GLY A 124 6.93 5.42 -9.44
N VAL A 125 6.99 5.56 -10.76
CA VAL A 125 6.27 4.66 -11.69
C VAL A 125 7.23 3.59 -12.20
N THR A 126 6.93 2.33 -11.90
CA THR A 126 7.70 1.18 -12.41
C THR A 126 7.29 0.91 -13.86
N GLY A 127 8.26 0.87 -14.78
CA GLY A 127 7.99 0.64 -16.22
C GLY A 127 8.26 1.82 -17.16
N SER A 128 8.93 2.90 -16.72
CA SER A 128 9.42 3.96 -17.61
C SER A 128 10.62 3.50 -18.47
N LEU A 129 10.40 2.55 -19.36
CA LEU A 129 11.27 2.26 -20.50
C LEU A 129 10.52 2.63 -21.78
N GLY A 130 10.79 3.83 -22.32
CA GLY A 130 10.37 4.20 -23.67
C GLY A 130 9.33 5.31 -23.83
N GLY A 131 8.98 6.05 -22.77
CA GLY A 131 8.10 7.23 -22.89
C GLY A 131 6.61 6.96 -23.13
N ALA A 132 6.20 5.68 -23.11
CA ALA A 132 4.82 5.27 -22.94
C ALA A 132 4.65 4.74 -21.51
N SER A 133 3.57 5.11 -20.84
CA SER A 133 3.19 4.61 -19.52
C SER A 133 2.91 3.10 -19.62
N ALA A 134 3.95 2.28 -19.47
CA ALA A 134 3.77 0.84 -19.36
C ALA A 134 3.05 0.57 -18.02
N ALA A 135 1.82 0.07 -18.10
CA ALA A 135 0.98 -0.40 -17.00
C ALA A 135 0.53 0.61 -15.92
N GLY A 136 1.05 1.85 -15.86
CA GLY A 136 0.55 2.86 -14.91
C GLY A 136 0.74 2.49 -13.43
N LEU A 137 1.62 1.53 -13.14
CA LEU A 137 1.89 1.02 -11.80
C LEU A 137 2.72 2.05 -11.04
N THR A 138 2.06 2.80 -10.17
CA THR A 138 2.75 3.63 -9.20
C THR A 138 3.17 2.77 -8.04
N ASN A 139 4.43 2.86 -7.66
CA ASN A 139 4.98 2.21 -6.49
C ASN A 139 5.44 3.22 -5.46
N VAL A 140 5.42 2.79 -4.21
CA VAL A 140 6.11 3.45 -3.11
C VAL A 140 7.31 2.59 -2.73
N PHE A 141 8.49 3.19 -2.78
CA PHE A 141 9.72 2.60 -2.28
C PHE A 141 9.88 3.02 -0.82
N LEU A 142 9.91 2.06 0.09
CA LEU A 142 9.94 2.27 1.54
C LEU A 142 11.25 1.70 2.08
N SER A 143 11.96 2.49 2.88
CA SER A 143 13.25 2.10 3.47
C SER A 143 13.23 2.38 4.97
N GLY A 144 13.70 1.39 5.73
CA GLY A 144 13.73 1.44 7.19
C GLY A 144 14.67 2.49 7.77
N PRO A 145 14.69 2.62 9.12
CA PRO A 145 14.00 1.74 10.06
C PRO A 145 12.58 2.19 10.40
N GLY A 146 11.73 1.24 10.77
CA GLY A 146 10.38 1.49 11.30
C GLY A 146 9.32 0.50 10.80
N THR A 147 8.07 0.74 11.19
CA THR A 147 6.94 -0.10 10.80
C THR A 147 6.23 0.41 9.55
N VAL A 148 5.88 -0.51 8.66
CA VAL A 148 5.04 -0.29 7.49
C VAL A 148 3.82 -1.21 7.55
N ALA A 149 2.63 -0.66 7.33
CA ALA A 149 1.41 -1.41 7.07
C ALA A 149 1.12 -1.46 5.57
N ILE A 150 1.11 -2.67 5.00
CA ILE A 150 0.64 -2.93 3.64
C ILE A 150 -0.67 -3.73 3.69
N THR A 151 -1.37 -3.78 2.57
CA THR A 151 -2.66 -4.47 2.47
C THR A 151 -2.67 -5.49 1.37
N THR A 152 -3.44 -6.56 1.58
CA THR A 152 -3.60 -7.67 0.65
C THR A 152 -5.06 -8.11 0.61
N HIS A 153 -5.57 -8.46 -0.55
CA HIS A 153 -6.82 -9.19 -0.67
C HIS A 153 -6.61 -10.64 -0.27
N GLY A 154 -6.92 -10.98 0.98
CA GLY A 154 -6.69 -12.32 1.54
C GLY A 154 -5.23 -12.57 1.89
N ASP A 155 -4.90 -13.82 2.20
CA ASP A 155 -3.56 -14.22 2.62
C ASP A 155 -2.57 -14.16 1.44
N PRO A 156 -1.47 -13.40 1.53
CA PRO A 156 -0.51 -13.29 0.45
C PRO A 156 0.35 -14.55 0.28
N LEU A 157 0.90 -14.72 -0.93
CA LEU A 157 1.93 -15.69 -1.25
C LEU A 157 3.25 -14.96 -1.55
N VAL A 158 4.34 -15.41 -0.92
CA VAL A 158 5.69 -14.89 -1.15
C VAL A 158 6.47 -15.86 -2.05
N LEU A 159 7.03 -15.33 -3.12
CA LEU A 159 7.79 -16.08 -4.14
C LEU A 159 9.22 -15.55 -4.23
N THR A 160 10.17 -16.43 -4.50
CA THR A 160 11.56 -16.06 -4.78
C THR A 160 11.79 -15.97 -6.29
N PRO A 161 12.49 -14.94 -6.80
CA PRO A 161 12.91 -14.89 -8.20
C PRO A 161 13.77 -16.12 -8.61
N PRO A 162 13.80 -16.49 -9.91
CA PRO A 162 13.08 -15.85 -11.00
C PRO A 162 11.59 -16.20 -11.02
N VAL A 163 10.73 -15.20 -11.21
CA VAL A 163 9.27 -15.36 -11.21
C VAL A 163 8.61 -14.36 -12.16
N ARG A 164 7.45 -14.75 -12.71
CA ARG A 164 6.57 -13.88 -13.48
C ARG A 164 5.24 -13.75 -12.76
N THR A 165 4.73 -12.53 -12.63
CA THR A 165 3.48 -12.26 -11.91
C THR A 165 2.54 -11.41 -12.75
N ASP A 166 1.25 -11.50 -12.45
CA ASP A 166 0.27 -10.56 -12.96
C ASP A 166 0.48 -9.20 -12.25
N PRO A 167 0.64 -8.08 -12.98
CA PRO A 167 0.70 -6.74 -12.40
C PRO A 167 -0.41 -6.45 -11.40
N ASP A 168 -1.63 -6.89 -11.70
CA ASP A 168 -2.84 -6.62 -10.92
C ASP A 168 -2.93 -7.46 -9.64
N ALA A 169 -2.10 -8.50 -9.51
CA ALA A 169 -2.00 -9.34 -8.32
C ALA A 169 -0.68 -9.12 -7.55
N THR A 170 0.21 -8.25 -8.01
CA THR A 170 1.52 -8.02 -7.40
C THR A 170 1.46 -6.88 -6.40
N VAL A 171 1.75 -7.19 -5.13
CA VAL A 171 1.62 -6.26 -4.00
C VAL A 171 2.95 -5.60 -3.65
N ALA A 172 4.03 -6.38 -3.52
CA ALA A 172 5.32 -5.85 -3.07
C ALA A 172 6.49 -6.71 -3.55
N TRP A 173 7.71 -6.17 -3.49
CA TRP A 173 8.94 -6.91 -3.77
C TRP A 173 10.18 -6.26 -3.13
N SER A 174 11.26 -7.03 -3.02
CA SER A 174 12.54 -6.50 -2.52
C SER A 174 13.06 -5.34 -3.38
N ARG A 175 13.50 -4.25 -2.75
CA ARG A 175 13.87 -3.00 -3.45
C ARG A 175 14.94 -3.17 -4.54
N GLU A 176 15.82 -4.16 -4.40
CA GLU A 176 16.89 -4.46 -5.36
C GLU A 176 16.39 -5.07 -6.67
N LEU A 177 15.16 -5.61 -6.70
CA LEU A 177 14.57 -6.15 -7.91
C LEU A 177 14.04 -5.02 -8.81
N SER A 178 14.42 -5.10 -10.09
CA SER A 178 13.97 -4.18 -11.14
C SER A 178 13.14 -4.96 -12.16
N PRO A 179 11.83 -5.18 -11.92
CA PRO A 179 11.02 -5.97 -12.83
C PRO A 179 10.89 -5.30 -14.20
N SER A 180 10.91 -6.12 -15.25
CA SER A 180 10.55 -5.69 -16.60
C SER A 180 9.10 -6.06 -16.89
N VAL A 181 8.45 -5.30 -17.77
CA VAL A 181 7.09 -5.60 -18.24
C VAL A 181 7.21 -6.34 -19.58
N GLU A 182 6.73 -7.58 -19.63
CA GLU A 182 6.66 -8.37 -20.88
C GLU A 182 5.21 -8.54 -21.33
N SER A 183 4.94 -8.41 -22.64
CA SER A 183 3.63 -8.76 -23.22
C SER A 183 3.62 -10.23 -23.62
N ASN A 184 2.72 -11.02 -23.04
CA ASN A 184 2.65 -12.44 -23.32
C ASN A 184 1.52 -12.76 -24.31
N ARG A 185 1.82 -12.66 -25.61
CA ARG A 185 0.86 -12.97 -26.68
C ARG A 185 0.38 -14.43 -26.67
N SER A 186 1.15 -15.37 -26.11
CA SER A 186 0.81 -16.80 -26.10
C SER A 186 -0.22 -17.17 -25.04
N LEU A 187 -0.37 -16.38 -23.97
CA LEU A 187 -1.45 -16.57 -23.00
C LEU A 187 -2.80 -16.11 -23.56
N SER A 188 -2.81 -15.13 -24.48
CA SER A 188 -4.03 -14.66 -25.14
C SER A 188 -4.73 -15.75 -25.97
N ASP A 189 -4.01 -16.78 -26.40
CA ASP A 189 -4.58 -17.87 -27.22
C ASP A 189 -5.22 -19.01 -26.40
N LEU A 190 -4.93 -19.12 -25.09
CA LEU A 190 -5.42 -20.21 -24.21
C LEU A 190 -6.73 -19.90 -23.49
N VAL A 191 -7.08 -18.62 -23.32
CA VAL A 191 -8.31 -18.16 -22.64
C VAL A 191 -9.17 -17.51 -23.70
N GLY A 192 -10.21 -18.22 -24.16
CA GLY A 192 -11.05 -17.85 -25.30
C GLY A 192 -11.95 -16.62 -25.11
N SER A 193 -11.39 -15.47 -24.76
CA SER A 193 -12.08 -14.18 -24.74
C SER A 193 -11.17 -13.08 -25.30
N SER A 194 -11.80 -12.15 -26.01
CA SER A 194 -11.28 -10.97 -26.71
C SER A 194 -9.92 -10.43 -26.24
N SER A 195 -9.02 -10.29 -27.22
CA SER A 195 -7.77 -9.53 -27.25
C SER A 195 -7.68 -8.35 -26.28
N ASP A 196 -7.20 -8.63 -25.07
CA ASP A 196 -6.50 -7.69 -24.21
C ASP A 196 -5.07 -8.23 -24.05
N GLU A 197 -4.07 -7.41 -24.36
CA GLU A 197 -2.66 -7.78 -24.23
C GLU A 197 -2.36 -8.02 -22.74
N ARG A 198 -2.13 -9.28 -22.34
CA ARG A 198 -1.78 -9.60 -20.95
C ARG A 198 -0.31 -9.27 -20.70
N TYR A 199 -0.10 -8.24 -19.89
CA TYR A 199 1.22 -7.85 -19.39
C TYR A 199 1.60 -8.71 -18.19
N GLN A 200 2.89 -8.99 -18.04
CA GLN A 200 3.43 -9.69 -16.89
C GLN A 200 4.62 -8.89 -16.35
N LEU A 201 4.75 -8.85 -15.02
CA LEU A 201 5.99 -8.41 -14.39
C LEU A 201 6.97 -9.57 -14.34
N VAL A 202 8.22 -9.33 -14.72
CA VAL A 202 9.26 -10.35 -14.79
C VAL A 202 10.40 -9.97 -13.87
N PHE A 203 10.64 -10.84 -12.88
CA PHE A 203 11.67 -10.67 -11.87
C PHE A 203 12.77 -11.69 -12.13
N GLU A 204 13.98 -11.22 -12.45
CA GLU A 204 15.12 -12.07 -12.86
C GLU A 204 16.29 -12.08 -11.86
N GLY A 205 16.10 -11.58 -10.64
CA GLY A 205 17.15 -11.53 -9.61
C GLY A 205 17.57 -12.90 -9.06
N GLU A 206 18.76 -12.98 -8.46
CA GLU A 206 19.24 -14.17 -7.75
C GLU A 206 18.77 -14.23 -6.28
N ARG A 207 18.32 -13.10 -5.73
CA ARG A 207 17.87 -12.92 -4.35
C ARG A 207 16.62 -12.05 -4.31
N GLY A 208 16.03 -11.94 -3.13
CA GLY A 208 14.84 -11.14 -2.86
C GLY A 208 13.55 -11.95 -2.90
N PHE A 209 12.44 -11.24 -2.78
CA PHE A 209 11.11 -11.80 -2.73
C PHE A 209 10.14 -10.95 -3.56
N VAL A 210 9.04 -11.56 -3.96
CA VAL A 210 7.88 -10.95 -4.60
C VAL A 210 6.64 -11.43 -3.86
N VAL A 211 5.79 -10.50 -3.44
CA VAL A 211 4.52 -10.74 -2.75
C VAL A 211 3.40 -10.62 -3.77
N VAL A 212 2.59 -11.68 -3.87
CA VAL A 212 1.36 -11.68 -4.67
C VAL A 212 0.16 -11.96 -3.78
N GLN A 213 -0.99 -11.43 -4.14
CA GLN A 213 -2.25 -11.68 -3.45
C GLN A 213 -3.17 -12.61 -4.27
N PRO A 214 -4.08 -13.35 -3.63
CA PRO A 214 -5.06 -14.19 -4.30
C PRO A 214 -6.25 -13.37 -4.89
N TYR A 215 -5.96 -12.24 -5.54
CA TYR A 215 -6.93 -11.36 -6.18
C TYR A 215 -6.25 -10.52 -7.27
N GLU A 216 -6.96 -10.32 -8.39
CA GLU A 216 -6.53 -9.41 -9.47
C GLU A 216 -7.28 -8.09 -9.31
N GLU A 217 -6.56 -7.03 -8.94
CA GLU A 217 -7.12 -5.69 -8.86
C GLU A 217 -7.43 -5.19 -10.26
N LEU A 218 -8.69 -4.85 -10.54
CA LEU A 218 -9.01 -4.20 -11.80
C LEU A 218 -8.22 -2.89 -11.84
N GLY A 219 -7.21 -2.82 -12.72
CA GLY A 219 -6.46 -1.60 -12.98
C GLY A 219 -7.39 -0.41 -13.19
N PRO A 220 -6.92 0.83 -12.96
CA PRO A 220 -7.79 2.01 -12.96
C PRO A 220 -8.68 2.00 -14.20
N GLN A 221 -9.99 1.81 -14.00
CA GLN A 221 -10.95 1.93 -15.08
C GLN A 221 -10.85 3.36 -15.60
N ALA A 222 -10.41 3.50 -16.84
CA ALA A 222 -10.42 4.75 -17.57
C ALA A 222 -11.85 5.31 -17.71
#